data_AF-A0A5N7ZMU4-F1
#
_entry.id   AF-A0A5N7ZMU4-F1
#
_cell.length_a   1.000
_cell.length_b   1.000
_cell.length_c   1.000
_cell.angle_alpha   90.00
_cell.angle_beta   90.00
_cell.angle_gamma   90.00
#
_symmetry.space_group_name_H-M   'P 1'
#
loop_
_entity.id
_entity.type
_entity.pdbx_description
1 polymer ?
#
loop_
_entity_poly.entity_id
_entity_poly.type
_entity_poly.pdbx_seq_one_letter_code
_entity_poly.pdbx_strand_id
1 'polypeptide(L)'
;MSVSGLLLQLLNGLADASALFLVAAGLSLIFGVTRVVNFAHGSFYMLGIYLAWTFTGYFGDGAGYWAGLLLAALATGVIGAAAEWLVLKRLYQAPELFQLLATFALVLIIGDAALAIWGPEDLFAARAPGLSGAVEILGRRYPEYDLLLIAAGPVVLGLLWLLLMRTRWGRLLRAAAENRRMLAALGVNQAWLFTSAFTLGAFLAGLGGALAAPRVPATLGLDLEIIASAFVVVVVGG
;
A
#
# COMPACT_ATOMS: atom_id res chain seq x y z
N MET A 1 30.39 -7.71 15.11
CA MET A 1 29.05 -8.19 14.70
C MET A 1 29.18 -9.67 14.33
N SER A 2 28.39 -10.58 14.92
CA SER A 2 28.44 -12.01 14.57
C SER A 2 27.74 -12.26 13.22
N VAL A 3 28.12 -13.32 12.49
CA VAL A 3 27.48 -13.71 11.22
C VAL A 3 25.96 -13.92 11.40
N SER A 4 25.56 -14.53 12.52
CA SER A 4 24.16 -14.67 12.90
C SER A 4 23.44 -13.32 13.09
N GLY A 5 24.13 -12.29 13.60
CA GLY A 5 23.55 -10.96 13.75
C GLY A 5 23.37 -10.23 12.42
N LEU A 6 24.34 -10.39 11.51
CA LEU A 6 24.24 -9.81 10.18
C LEU A 6 23.10 -10.46 9.38
N LEU A 7 22.95 -11.79 9.46
CA LEU A 7 21.86 -12.49 8.79
C LEU A 7 20.47 -12.04 9.30
N LEU A 8 20.27 -11.96 10.62
CA LEU A 8 19.00 -11.51 11.17
C LEU A 8 18.69 -10.05 10.81
N GLN A 9 19.71 -9.19 10.75
CA GLN A 9 19.52 -7.81 10.30
C GLN A 9 19.08 -7.75 8.83
N LEU A 10 19.65 -8.61 7.97
CA LEU A 10 19.23 -8.72 6.58
C LEU A 10 17.78 -9.22 6.47
N LEU A 11 17.40 -10.23 7.26
CA LEU A 11 16.02 -10.74 7.27
C LEU A 11 15.02 -9.69 7.76
N ASN A 12 15.34 -8.95 8.83
CA ASN A 12 14.51 -7.83 9.28
C ASN A 12 14.37 -6.76 8.20
N GLY A 13 15.48 -6.36 7.57
CA GLY A 13 15.45 -5.41 6.45
C GLY A 13 14.60 -5.90 5.28
N LEU A 14 14.60 -7.21 5.00
CA LEU A 14 13.77 -7.80 3.94
C LEU A 14 12.28 -7.82 4.31
N ALA A 15 11.95 -8.07 5.58
CA ALA A 15 10.58 -8.00 6.08
C ALA A 15 10.03 -6.56 5.97
N ASP A 16 10.80 -5.56 6.41
CA ASP A 16 10.45 -4.14 6.30
C ASP A 16 10.35 -3.69 4.83
N ALA A 17 11.31 -4.11 4.01
CA ALA A 17 11.32 -3.83 2.59
C ALA A 17 10.11 -4.43 1.86
N SER A 18 9.55 -5.53 2.34
CA SER A 18 8.37 -6.15 1.72
C SER A 18 7.12 -5.27 1.87
N ALA A 19 6.88 -4.71 3.06
CA ALA A 19 5.77 -3.78 3.26
C ALA A 19 5.97 -2.48 2.46
N LEU A 20 7.19 -1.93 2.46
CA LEU A 20 7.54 -0.76 1.65
C LEU A 20 7.41 -1.04 0.14
N PHE A 21 7.78 -2.23 -0.32
CA PHE A 21 7.62 -2.66 -1.70
C PHE A 21 6.15 -2.64 -2.13
N LEU A 22 5.22 -3.12 -1.29
CA LEU A 22 3.79 -3.08 -1.59
C LEU A 22 3.31 -1.63 -1.84
N VAL A 23 3.69 -0.71 -0.95
CA VAL A 23 3.35 0.72 -1.07
C VAL A 23 3.96 1.32 -2.33
N ALA A 24 5.27 1.11 -2.53
CA ALA A 24 6.02 1.66 -3.66
C ALA A 24 5.53 1.09 -5.01
N ALA A 25 5.19 -0.19 -5.08
CA ALA A 25 4.63 -0.81 -6.28
C ALA A 25 3.27 -0.18 -6.63
N GLY A 26 2.42 0.07 -5.64
CA GLY A 26 1.17 0.79 -5.85
C GLY A 26 1.39 2.24 -6.32
N LEU A 27 2.35 2.94 -5.72
CA LEU A 27 2.69 4.32 -6.10
C LEU A 27 3.25 4.38 -7.53
N SER A 28 4.16 3.47 -7.89
CA SER A 28 4.75 3.34 -9.23
C SER A 28 3.68 3.04 -10.27
N LEU A 29 2.73 2.15 -9.98
CA LEU A 29 1.60 1.87 -10.88
C LEU A 29 0.76 3.12 -11.15
N ILE A 30 0.40 3.86 -10.09
CA ILE A 30 -0.40 5.09 -10.21
C ILE A 30 0.38 6.14 -11.00
N PHE A 31 1.65 6.36 -10.63
CA PHE A 31 2.49 7.38 -11.26
C PHE A 31 2.78 7.05 -12.72
N GLY A 32 3.07 5.79 -13.06
CA GLY A 32 3.34 5.37 -14.43
C GLY A 32 2.19 5.68 -15.39
N VAL A 33 0.96 5.61 -14.89
CA VAL A 33 -0.24 5.77 -15.72
C VAL A 33 -0.84 7.16 -15.63
N THR A 34 -0.76 7.84 -14.48
CA THR A 34 -1.34 9.18 -14.26
C THR A 34 -0.32 10.32 -14.36
N ARG A 35 0.97 10.05 -14.14
CA ARG A 35 2.08 11.03 -14.04
C ARG A 35 1.82 12.10 -12.96
N VAL A 36 0.98 11.77 -11.99
CA VAL A 36 0.62 12.63 -10.86
C VAL A 36 1.34 12.14 -9.62
N VAL A 37 2.07 13.04 -8.97
CA VAL A 37 2.68 12.81 -7.67
C VAL A 37 1.56 12.83 -6.62
N ASN A 38 1.32 11.70 -5.95
CA ASN A 38 0.20 11.54 -5.02
C ASN A 38 0.70 11.42 -3.56
N PHE A 39 0.67 12.53 -2.81
CA PHE A 39 1.05 12.51 -1.38
C PHE A 39 0.10 11.68 -0.51
N ALA A 40 -1.19 11.60 -0.87
CA ALA A 40 -2.19 10.84 -0.12
C ALA A 40 -1.98 9.32 -0.17
N HIS A 41 -1.04 8.83 -1.00
CA HIS A 41 -0.75 7.41 -1.08
C HIS A 41 -0.18 6.84 0.23
N GLY A 42 0.59 7.63 0.97
CA GLY A 42 1.01 7.28 2.34
C GLY A 42 -0.18 7.17 3.29
N SER A 43 -1.19 8.03 3.13
CA SER A 43 -2.39 8.00 3.95
C SER A 43 -3.23 6.74 3.69
N PHE A 44 -3.17 6.14 2.50
CA PHE A 44 -3.77 4.82 2.26
C PHE A 44 -3.03 3.69 2.99
N TYR A 45 -1.71 3.75 3.13
CA TYR A 45 -0.96 2.82 3.97
C TYR A 45 -1.36 2.97 5.44
N MET A 46 -1.40 4.20 5.96
CA MET A 46 -1.84 4.50 7.32
C MET A 46 -3.27 4.00 7.57
N LEU A 47 -4.21 4.29 6.67
CA LEU A 47 -5.58 3.77 6.73
C LEU A 47 -5.61 2.24 6.71
N GLY A 48 -4.72 1.59 5.94
CA GLY A 48 -4.56 0.14 5.95
C GLY A 48 -4.29 -0.43 7.34
N ILE A 49 -3.47 0.25 8.15
CA ILE A 49 -3.19 -0.14 9.54
C ILE A 49 -4.42 0.07 10.44
N TYR A 50 -5.03 1.25 10.39
CA TYR A 50 -6.23 1.54 11.20
C TYR A 50 -7.40 0.62 10.88
N LEU A 51 -7.64 0.34 9.60
CA LEU A 51 -8.67 -0.59 9.16
C LEU A 51 -8.33 -2.03 9.52
N ALA A 52 -7.06 -2.42 9.44
CA ALA A 52 -6.62 -3.74 9.90
C ALA A 52 -6.82 -3.91 11.40
N TRP A 53 -6.44 -2.93 12.22
CA TRP A 53 -6.72 -2.92 13.66
C TRP A 53 -8.22 -3.10 13.92
N THR A 54 -9.06 -2.34 13.21
CA THR A 54 -10.51 -2.37 13.35
C THR A 54 -11.07 -3.74 12.97
N PHE A 55 -10.80 -4.23 11.77
CA PHE A 55 -11.38 -5.47 11.26
C PHE A 55 -10.83 -6.71 11.97
N THR A 56 -9.54 -6.76 12.29
CA THR A 56 -8.98 -7.88 13.05
C THR A 56 -9.54 -7.92 14.48
N GLY A 57 -9.80 -6.76 15.09
CA GLY A 57 -10.49 -6.67 16.38
C GLY A 57 -11.94 -7.18 16.33
N TYR A 58 -12.68 -6.94 15.24
CA TYR A 58 -14.06 -7.40 15.08
C TYR A 58 -14.19 -8.87 14.67
N PHE A 59 -13.38 -9.35 13.72
CA PHE A 59 -13.51 -10.70 13.16
C PHE A 59 -12.80 -11.77 14.01
N GLY A 60 -12.04 -11.38 15.02
CA GLY A 60 -11.43 -12.28 15.99
C GLY A 60 -10.30 -13.15 15.41
N ASP A 61 -10.06 -14.30 16.04
CA ASP A 61 -8.90 -15.15 15.78
C ASP A 61 -9.04 -16.08 14.56
N GLY A 62 -7.93 -16.70 14.18
CA GLY A 62 -7.87 -17.71 13.11
C GLY A 62 -8.10 -17.12 11.72
N ALA A 63 -9.08 -17.66 10.99
CA ALA A 63 -9.39 -17.23 9.62
C ALA A 63 -9.99 -15.80 9.57
N GLY A 64 -10.65 -15.35 10.64
CA GLY A 64 -11.25 -14.02 10.74
C GLY A 64 -10.20 -12.91 10.67
N TYR A 65 -9.05 -13.12 11.31
CA TYR A 65 -7.90 -12.20 11.25
C TYR A 65 -7.41 -11.98 9.81
N TRP A 66 -7.13 -13.07 9.09
CA TRP A 66 -6.61 -13.00 7.72
C TRP A 66 -7.62 -12.38 6.75
N ALA A 67 -8.91 -12.71 6.92
CA ALA A 67 -9.99 -12.05 6.20
C ALA A 67 -10.06 -10.55 6.54
N GLY A 68 -9.87 -10.18 7.82
CA GLY A 68 -9.82 -8.79 8.28
C GLY A 68 -8.71 -7.98 7.62
N LEU A 69 -7.50 -8.55 7.47
CA LEU A 69 -6.40 -7.90 6.75
C LEU A 69 -6.74 -7.68 5.26
N LEU A 70 -7.34 -8.68 4.61
CA LEU A 70 -7.76 -8.54 3.22
C LEU A 70 -8.89 -7.53 3.07
N LEU A 71 -9.87 -7.52 3.99
CA LEU A 71 -10.95 -6.53 4.03
C LEU A 71 -10.41 -5.11 4.26
N ALA A 72 -9.37 -4.94 5.09
CA ALA A 72 -8.70 -3.66 5.26
C ALA A 72 -8.11 -3.15 3.93
N ALA A 73 -7.37 -4.01 3.23
CA ALA A 73 -6.82 -3.67 1.91
C ALA A 73 -7.92 -3.34 0.88
N LEU A 74 -9.00 -4.12 0.85
CA LEU A 74 -10.14 -3.89 -0.06
C LEU A 74 -10.86 -2.58 0.26
N ALA A 75 -11.11 -2.30 1.54
CA ALA A 75 -11.71 -1.05 1.99
C ALA A 75 -10.82 0.16 1.63
N THR A 76 -9.51 0.08 1.84
CA THR A 76 -8.56 1.11 1.39
C THR A 76 -8.59 1.28 -0.13
N GLY A 77 -8.66 0.20 -0.89
CA GLY A 77 -8.81 0.26 -2.35
C GLY A 77 -10.08 1.02 -2.78
N VAL A 78 -11.22 0.75 -2.12
CA VAL A 78 -12.49 1.46 -2.37
C VAL A 78 -12.40 2.94 -1.98
N ILE A 79 -11.80 3.27 -0.84
CA ILE A 79 -11.56 4.66 -0.42
C ILE A 79 -10.67 5.38 -1.44
N GLY A 80 -9.62 4.71 -1.93
CA GLY A 80 -8.77 5.23 -2.99
C GLY A 80 -9.53 5.47 -4.29
N ALA A 81 -10.38 4.53 -4.71
CA ALA A 81 -11.25 4.71 -5.88
C ALA A 81 -12.17 5.92 -5.73
N ALA A 82 -12.76 6.11 -4.54
CA ALA A 82 -13.59 7.27 -4.24
C ALA A 82 -12.79 8.57 -4.27
N ALA A 83 -11.58 8.60 -3.68
CA ALA A 83 -10.70 9.76 -3.71
C ALA A 83 -10.28 10.14 -5.14
N GLU A 84 -9.98 9.15 -5.98
CA GLU A 84 -9.69 9.38 -7.39
C GLU A 84 -10.91 9.95 -8.11
N TRP A 85 -12.05 9.27 -8.00
CA TRP A 85 -13.24 9.63 -8.76
C TRP A 85 -13.84 10.98 -8.34
N LEU A 86 -13.78 11.31 -7.05
CA LEU A 86 -14.34 12.53 -6.46
C LEU A 86 -13.40 13.73 -6.53
N VAL A 87 -12.09 13.54 -6.41
CA VAL A 87 -11.13 14.64 -6.31
C VAL A 87 -10.18 14.63 -7.50
N LEU A 88 -9.32 13.62 -7.60
CA LEU A 88 -8.17 13.67 -8.49
C LEU A 88 -8.54 13.66 -9.98
N LYS A 89 -9.57 12.91 -10.36
CA LYS A 89 -10.04 12.82 -11.74
C LYS A 89 -10.43 14.17 -12.33
N ARG A 90 -10.95 15.09 -11.49
CA ARG A 90 -11.33 16.45 -11.90
C ARG A 90 -10.12 17.36 -12.11
N LEU A 91 -8.97 16.98 -11.57
CA LEU A 91 -7.75 17.79 -11.51
C LEU A 91 -6.63 17.27 -12.42
N TYR A 92 -6.80 16.14 -13.12
CA TYR A 92 -5.78 15.59 -14.02
C TYR A 92 -5.37 16.50 -15.19
N GLN A 93 -6.23 17.46 -15.57
CA GLN A 93 -5.91 18.47 -16.59
C GLN A 93 -5.44 19.79 -15.98
N ALA A 94 -5.49 19.93 -14.64
CA ALA A 94 -5.03 21.12 -13.95
C ALA A 94 -3.49 21.09 -13.80
N PRO A 95 -2.85 22.26 -13.63
CA PRO A 95 -1.42 22.33 -13.33
C PRO A 95 -1.01 21.45 -12.13
N GLU A 96 0.20 20.92 -12.16
CA GLU A 96 0.73 19.97 -11.16
C GLU A 96 0.55 20.48 -9.72
N LEU A 97 0.74 21.77 -9.47
CA LEU A 97 0.55 22.40 -8.17
C LEU A 97 -0.85 22.14 -7.58
N PHE A 98 -1.91 22.16 -8.39
CA PHE A 98 -3.27 21.90 -7.91
C PHE A 98 -3.46 20.43 -7.54
N GLN A 99 -2.78 19.52 -8.24
CA GLN A 99 -2.83 18.09 -7.94
C GLN A 99 -2.08 17.79 -6.63
N LEU A 100 -0.92 18.41 -6.43
CA LEU A 100 -0.17 18.35 -5.17
C LEU A 100 -1.01 18.91 -4.01
N LEU A 101 -1.62 20.09 -4.19
CA LEU A 101 -2.47 20.71 -3.18
C LEU A 101 -3.69 19.83 -2.84
N ALA A 102 -4.33 19.21 -3.83
CA ALA A 102 -5.47 18.33 -3.61
C ALA A 102 -5.08 17.04 -2.89
N THR A 103 -3.94 16.44 -3.24
CA THR A 103 -3.45 15.25 -2.54
C THR A 103 -3.00 15.57 -1.13
N PHE A 104 -2.42 16.75 -0.89
CA PHE A 104 -2.14 17.24 0.45
C PHE A 104 -3.41 17.51 1.26
N ALA A 105 -4.46 18.06 0.64
CA ALA A 105 -5.76 18.19 1.29
C ALA A 105 -6.35 16.82 1.68
N LEU A 106 -6.19 15.79 0.82
CA LEU A 106 -6.58 14.42 1.15
C LEU A 106 -5.79 13.85 2.33
N VAL A 107 -4.49 14.12 2.42
CA VAL A 107 -3.65 13.75 3.57
C VAL A 107 -4.26 14.33 4.86
N LEU A 108 -4.55 15.63 4.88
CA LEU A 108 -5.15 16.29 6.05
C LEU A 108 -6.54 15.73 6.39
N ILE A 109 -7.42 15.55 5.40
CA ILE A 109 -8.76 15.00 5.61
C ILE A 109 -8.69 13.57 6.17
N ILE A 110 -7.80 12.74 5.64
CA ILE A 110 -7.62 11.36 6.11
C ILE A 110 -7.03 11.36 7.53
N GLY A 111 -6.05 12.21 7.81
CA GLY A 111 -5.47 12.38 9.15
C GLY A 111 -6.50 12.83 10.18
N ASP A 112 -7.29 13.85 9.86
CA ASP A 112 -8.35 14.36 10.75
C ASP A 112 -9.47 13.33 10.93
N ALA A 113 -9.85 12.61 9.87
CA ALA A 113 -10.79 11.50 9.97
C ALA A 113 -10.24 10.38 10.84
N ALA A 114 -8.94 10.07 10.74
CA ALA A 114 -8.31 9.07 11.56
C ALA A 114 -8.33 9.47 13.04
N LEU A 115 -7.96 10.72 13.33
CA LEU A 115 -8.03 11.30 14.68
C LEU A 115 -9.46 11.27 15.23
N ALA A 116 -10.47 11.60 14.42
CA ALA A 116 -11.87 11.64 14.85
C ALA A 116 -12.46 10.25 15.13
N ILE A 117 -12.05 9.23 14.37
CA ILE A 117 -12.61 7.86 14.47
C ILE A 117 -11.85 7.03 15.50
N TRP A 118 -10.51 7.10 15.51
CA TRP A 118 -9.64 6.24 16.33
C TRP A 118 -8.98 6.96 17.52
N GLY A 119 -9.00 8.29 17.53
CA GLY A 119 -8.35 9.08 18.58
C GLY A 119 -6.86 9.35 18.31
N PRO A 120 -6.19 10.06 19.24
CA PRO A 120 -4.79 10.45 19.10
C PRO A 120 -3.80 9.40 19.62
N GLU A 121 -4.29 8.32 20.22
CA GLU A 121 -3.47 7.29 20.86
C GLU A 121 -2.92 6.29 19.83
N ASP A 122 -1.71 5.78 20.10
CA ASP A 122 -1.11 4.74 19.28
C ASP A 122 -1.86 3.42 19.45
N LEU A 123 -2.41 2.89 18.36
CA LEU A 123 -3.18 1.64 18.38
C LEU A 123 -2.33 0.45 17.92
N PHE A 124 -2.29 -0.60 18.73
CA PHE A 124 -1.56 -1.83 18.43
C PHE A 124 -2.50 -2.92 17.94
N ALA A 125 -2.28 -3.43 16.74
CA ALA A 125 -3.08 -4.52 16.19
C ALA A 125 -2.82 -5.85 16.93
N ALA A 126 -3.81 -6.73 16.90
CA ALA A 126 -3.66 -8.08 17.44
C ALA A 126 -2.52 -8.83 16.72
N ARG A 127 -1.83 -9.69 17.48
CA ARG A 127 -0.80 -10.57 16.91
C ARG A 127 -1.46 -11.57 15.95
N ALA A 128 -0.77 -11.87 14.84
CA ALA A 128 -1.27 -12.81 13.86
C ALA A 128 -1.48 -14.21 14.47
N PRO A 129 -2.71 -14.76 14.40
CA PRO A 129 -3.01 -16.08 14.95
C PRO A 129 -2.27 -17.16 14.17
N GLY A 130 -1.64 -18.09 14.89
CA GLY A 130 -0.83 -19.15 14.31
C GLY A 130 0.60 -18.75 13.92
N LEU A 131 0.98 -17.47 14.09
CA LEU A 131 2.33 -16.95 13.83
C LEU A 131 2.86 -16.12 15.01
N SER A 132 2.36 -16.38 16.22
CA SER A 132 2.83 -15.76 17.46
C SER A 132 4.15 -16.35 17.96
N GLY A 133 4.64 -17.41 17.31
CA GLY A 133 5.86 -18.11 17.62
C GLY A 133 7.11 -17.46 17.02
N ALA A 134 8.21 -18.19 17.09
CA ALA A 134 9.45 -17.79 16.47
C ALA A 134 10.33 -19.02 16.24
N VAL A 135 11.00 -19.03 15.09
CA VAL A 135 11.87 -20.11 14.63
C VAL A 135 13.31 -19.85 15.05
N GLU A 136 14.06 -20.89 15.37
CA GLU A 136 15.50 -20.75 15.61
C GLU A 136 16.28 -20.73 14.29
N ILE A 137 16.93 -19.60 14.02
CA ILE A 137 17.84 -19.41 12.88
C ILE A 137 19.24 -19.16 13.46
N LEU A 138 20.17 -20.09 13.21
CA LEU A 138 21.56 -20.02 13.70
C LEU A 138 21.66 -19.78 15.23
N GLY A 139 20.82 -20.46 16.00
CA GLY A 139 20.78 -20.37 17.47
C GLY A 139 20.16 -19.07 18.01
N ARG A 140 19.41 -18.34 17.18
CA ARG A 140 18.66 -17.14 17.58
C ARG A 140 17.21 -17.21 17.16
N ARG A 141 16.33 -16.72 18.02
CA ARG A 141 14.88 -16.74 17.83
C ARG A 141 14.46 -15.62 16.87
N TYR A 142 13.82 -15.98 15.76
CA TYR A 142 13.34 -15.06 14.73
C TYR A 142 11.82 -15.19 14.55
N PRO A 143 11.04 -14.08 14.59
CA PRO A 143 9.58 -14.14 14.51
C PRO A 143 9.08 -14.86 13.24
N GLU A 144 8.13 -15.77 13.41
CA GLU A 144 7.50 -16.49 12.28
C GLU A 144 6.76 -15.53 11.34
N TYR A 145 6.15 -14.49 11.90
CA TYR A 145 5.43 -13.47 11.13
C TYR A 145 6.33 -12.71 10.14
N ASP A 146 7.59 -12.48 10.51
CA ASP A 146 8.53 -11.76 9.63
C ASP A 146 8.88 -12.59 8.40
N LEU A 147 8.90 -13.92 8.51
CA LEU A 147 9.05 -14.83 7.37
C LEU A 147 7.85 -14.74 6.42
N LEU A 148 6.63 -14.56 6.95
CA LEU A 148 5.45 -14.33 6.13
C LEU A 148 5.54 -13.00 5.40
N LEU A 149 5.99 -11.92 6.05
CA LEU A 149 6.18 -10.63 5.39
C LEU A 149 7.21 -10.71 4.26
N ILE A 150 8.33 -11.39 4.50
CA ILE A 150 9.35 -11.66 3.48
C ILE A 150 8.74 -12.43 2.30
N ALA A 151 7.87 -13.41 2.55
CA ALA A 151 7.21 -14.17 1.50
C ALA A 151 6.13 -13.36 0.76
N ALA A 152 5.45 -12.44 1.43
CA ALA A 152 4.38 -11.63 0.85
C ALA A 152 4.89 -10.74 -0.30
N GLY A 153 6.10 -10.18 -0.19
CA GLY A 153 6.71 -9.35 -1.23
C GLY A 153 6.81 -10.07 -2.60
N PRO A 154 7.55 -11.18 -2.71
CA PRO A 154 7.65 -11.97 -3.93
C PRO A 154 6.31 -12.51 -4.45
N VAL A 155 5.39 -12.88 -3.57
CA VAL A 155 4.04 -13.33 -3.97
C VAL A 155 3.28 -12.20 -4.65
N VAL A 156 3.23 -11.02 -4.03
CA VAL A 156 2.57 -9.84 -4.62
C VAL A 156 3.27 -9.41 -5.90
N LEU A 157 4.60 -9.45 -5.95
CA LEU A 157 5.37 -9.19 -7.17
C LEU A 157 4.97 -10.14 -8.30
N GLY A 158 4.88 -11.45 -8.02
CA GLY A 158 4.45 -12.46 -9.00
C GLY A 158 3.03 -12.22 -9.50
N LEU A 159 2.11 -11.87 -8.59
CA LEU A 159 0.72 -11.53 -8.93
C LEU A 159 0.63 -10.26 -9.80
N LEU A 160 1.37 -9.20 -9.44
CA LEU A 160 1.42 -7.97 -10.23
C LEU A 160 2.05 -8.20 -11.59
N TRP A 161 3.13 -8.99 -11.66
CA TRP A 161 3.74 -9.37 -12.93
C TRP A 161 2.76 -10.13 -13.81
N LEU A 162 2.05 -11.12 -13.27
CA LEU A 162 1.05 -11.86 -14.01
C LEU A 162 -0.08 -10.94 -14.49
N LEU A 163 -0.60 -10.10 -13.60
CA LEU A 163 -1.68 -9.15 -13.89
C LEU A 163 -1.26 -8.17 -14.98
N LEU A 164 -0.08 -7.57 -14.87
CA LEU A 164 0.40 -6.61 -15.84
C LEU A 164 0.77 -7.29 -17.16
N MET A 165 1.58 -8.35 -17.14
CA MET A 165 2.18 -8.90 -18.37
C MET A 165 1.23 -9.83 -19.13
N ARG A 166 0.35 -10.56 -18.45
CA ARG A 166 -0.50 -11.58 -19.10
C ARG A 166 -1.94 -11.13 -19.38
N THR A 167 -2.45 -10.09 -18.73
CA THR A 167 -3.86 -9.68 -18.92
C THR A 167 -4.05 -8.60 -19.98
N ARG A 168 -5.28 -8.50 -20.51
CA ARG A 168 -5.69 -7.39 -21.40
C ARG A 168 -5.60 -6.04 -20.69
N TRP A 169 -6.02 -5.98 -19.42
CA TRP A 169 -5.97 -4.78 -18.61
C TRP A 169 -4.53 -4.26 -18.45
N GLY A 170 -3.59 -5.14 -18.14
CA GLY A 170 -2.17 -4.78 -18.04
C GLY A 170 -1.55 -4.29 -19.35
N ARG A 171 -1.96 -4.85 -20.49
CA ARG A 171 -1.57 -4.33 -21.82
C ARG A 171 -2.10 -2.92 -22.06
N LEU A 172 -3.37 -2.66 -21.72
CA LEU A 172 -3.97 -1.33 -21.85
C LEU A 172 -3.29 -0.31 -20.93
N LEU A 173 -2.94 -0.68 -19.70
CA LEU A 173 -2.21 0.20 -18.78
C LEU A 173 -0.83 0.59 -19.32
N ARG A 174 -0.05 -0.37 -19.82
CA ARG A 174 1.25 -0.05 -20.41
C ARG A 174 1.12 0.84 -21.64
N ALA A 175 0.14 0.57 -22.51
CA ALA A 175 -0.15 1.43 -23.66
C ALA A 175 -0.58 2.84 -23.22
N ALA A 176 -1.32 2.97 -22.12
CA ALA A 176 -1.68 4.26 -21.53
C ALA A 176 -0.47 5.02 -20.99
N ALA A 177 0.50 4.31 -20.40
CA ALA A 177 1.73 4.90 -19.87
C ALA A 177 2.65 5.44 -20.98
N GLU A 178 2.61 4.83 -22.17
CA GLU A 178 3.34 5.28 -23.37
C GLU A 178 2.64 6.45 -24.07
N ASN A 179 1.37 6.28 -24.46
CA ASN A 179 0.64 7.32 -25.20
C ASN A 179 -0.88 7.29 -24.93
N ARG A 180 -1.27 8.07 -23.92
CA ARG A 180 -2.68 8.27 -23.53
C ARG A 180 -3.57 8.75 -24.68
N ARG A 181 -3.07 9.68 -25.51
CA ARG A 181 -3.85 10.28 -26.60
C ARG A 181 -4.17 9.25 -27.69
N MET A 182 -3.18 8.43 -28.05
CA MET A 182 -3.38 7.33 -29.00
C MET A 182 -4.37 6.30 -28.44
N LEU A 183 -4.23 5.93 -27.16
CA LEU A 183 -5.14 4.98 -26.53
C LEU A 183 -6.60 5.50 -26.51
N ALA A 184 -6.77 6.81 -26.30
CA ALA A 184 -8.07 7.49 -26.40
C ALA A 184 -8.69 7.37 -27.80
N ALA A 185 -7.87 7.59 -28.84
CA ALA A 185 -8.31 7.52 -30.23
C ALA A 185 -8.75 6.11 -30.66
N LEU A 186 -8.22 5.08 -29.98
CA LEU A 186 -8.65 3.69 -30.14
C LEU A 186 -9.93 3.33 -29.37
N GLY A 187 -10.60 4.31 -28.75
CA GLY A 187 -11.88 4.13 -28.06
C GLY A 187 -11.80 3.51 -26.66
N VAL A 188 -10.59 3.40 -26.09
CA VAL A 188 -10.42 2.85 -24.73
C VAL A 188 -10.87 3.88 -23.70
N ASN A 189 -11.69 3.44 -22.75
CA ASN A 189 -12.13 4.30 -21.66
C ASN A 189 -10.99 4.51 -20.64
N GLN A 190 -10.24 5.59 -20.82
CA GLN A 190 -9.14 5.97 -19.94
C GLN A 190 -9.58 6.21 -18.49
N ALA A 191 -10.80 6.70 -18.27
CA ALA A 191 -11.28 6.96 -16.93
C ALA A 191 -11.36 5.67 -16.10
N TRP A 192 -11.96 4.61 -16.66
CA TRP A 192 -12.00 3.31 -15.98
C TRP A 192 -10.60 2.72 -15.79
N LEU A 193 -9.71 2.92 -16.76
CA LEU A 193 -8.33 2.42 -16.67
C LEU A 193 -7.56 3.11 -15.53
N PHE A 194 -7.74 4.42 -15.35
CA PHE A 194 -7.06 5.18 -14.31
C PHE A 194 -7.68 4.91 -12.93
N THR A 195 -9.01 4.92 -12.82
CA THR A 195 -9.69 4.56 -11.56
C THR A 195 -9.30 3.15 -11.11
N SER A 196 -9.23 2.16 -12.02
CA SER A 196 -8.82 0.79 -11.67
C SER A 196 -7.34 0.69 -11.25
N ALA A 197 -6.44 1.40 -11.94
CA ALA A 197 -5.03 1.47 -11.53
C ALA A 197 -4.87 2.13 -10.15
N PHE A 198 -5.63 3.19 -9.89
CA PHE A 198 -5.65 3.88 -8.61
C PHE A 198 -6.22 3.00 -7.49
N THR A 199 -7.31 2.29 -7.77
CA THR A 199 -7.91 1.32 -6.84
C THR A 199 -6.91 0.24 -6.48
N LEU A 200 -6.20 -0.33 -7.47
CA LEU A 200 -5.17 -1.34 -7.21
C LEU A 200 -3.99 -0.75 -6.43
N GLY A 201 -3.53 0.46 -6.76
CA GLY A 201 -2.45 1.12 -6.04
C GLY A 201 -2.81 1.39 -4.58
N ALA A 202 -4.00 1.92 -4.30
CA ALA A 202 -4.49 2.13 -2.95
C ALA A 202 -4.72 0.81 -2.19
N PHE A 203 -5.21 -0.22 -2.88
CA PHE A 203 -5.30 -1.58 -2.32
C PHE A 203 -3.94 -2.11 -1.89
N LEU A 204 -2.89 -1.95 -2.73
CA LEU A 204 -1.54 -2.39 -2.38
C LEU A 204 -0.96 -1.61 -1.21
N ALA A 205 -1.18 -0.29 -1.16
CA ALA A 205 -0.79 0.52 -0.01
C ALA A 205 -1.50 0.05 1.27
N GLY A 206 -2.81 -0.15 1.19
CA GLY A 206 -3.63 -0.68 2.29
C GLY A 206 -3.21 -2.08 2.73
N LEU A 207 -2.86 -2.96 1.79
CA LEU A 207 -2.35 -4.30 2.07
C LEU A 207 -0.98 -4.24 2.75
N GLY A 208 -0.08 -3.35 2.29
CA GLY A 208 1.20 -3.10 2.94
C GLY A 208 1.02 -2.65 4.38
N GLY A 209 0.09 -1.72 4.63
CA GLY A 209 -0.25 -1.26 5.98
C GLY A 209 -0.86 -2.36 6.82
N ALA A 210 -1.86 -3.06 6.30
CA ALA A 210 -2.54 -4.15 7.01
C ALA A 210 -1.55 -5.25 7.44
N LEU A 211 -0.63 -5.65 6.56
CA LEU A 211 0.42 -6.61 6.89
C LEU A 211 1.46 -6.04 7.87
N ALA A 212 1.74 -4.74 7.86
CA ALA A 212 2.64 -4.11 8.81
C ALA A 212 2.04 -3.88 10.20
N ALA A 213 0.70 -3.91 10.33
CA ALA A 213 -0.02 -3.56 11.55
C ALA A 213 0.43 -4.30 12.84
N PRO A 214 0.86 -5.58 12.81
CA PRO A 214 1.38 -6.24 14.01
C PRO A 214 2.78 -5.78 14.44
N ARG A 215 3.53 -5.10 13.56
CA ARG A 215 4.91 -4.65 13.79
C ARG A 215 4.98 -3.14 14.06
N VAL A 216 4.10 -2.37 13.43
CA VAL A 216 4.06 -0.91 13.52
C VAL A 216 2.70 -0.47 14.06
N PRO A 217 2.66 0.35 15.12
CA PRO A 217 1.40 0.87 15.63
C PRO A 217 0.70 1.76 14.60
N ALA A 218 -0.63 1.85 14.68
CA ALA A 218 -1.40 2.86 13.98
C ALA A 218 -1.20 4.18 14.72
N THR A 219 -0.47 5.11 14.11
CA THR A 219 -0.17 6.43 14.68
C THR A 219 -0.50 7.51 13.65
N LEU A 220 -0.78 8.72 14.14
CA LEU A 220 -1.00 9.87 13.28
C LEU A 220 0.34 10.37 12.71
N GLY A 221 0.36 10.75 11.43
CA GLY A 221 1.55 11.26 10.74
C GLY A 221 2.46 10.19 10.11
N LEU A 222 2.16 8.90 10.34
CA LEU A 222 2.85 7.77 9.71
C LEU A 222 2.80 7.83 8.18
N ASP A 223 1.76 8.45 7.64
CA ASP A 223 1.56 8.63 6.22
C ASP A 223 2.65 9.48 5.56
N LEU A 224 3.10 10.57 6.20
CA LEU A 224 4.17 11.44 5.68
C LEU A 224 5.55 10.76 5.72
N GLU A 225 5.82 9.94 6.73
CA GLU A 225 7.07 9.18 6.82
C GLU A 225 7.13 8.12 5.70
N ILE A 226 6.06 7.32 5.57
CA ILE A 226 6.01 6.21 4.62
C ILE A 226 6.00 6.71 3.18
N ILE A 227 5.29 7.81 2.88
CA ILE A 227 5.29 8.36 1.52
C ILE A 227 6.68 8.86 1.12
N ALA A 228 7.45 9.46 2.06
CA ALA A 228 8.81 9.89 1.79
C ALA A 228 9.71 8.69 1.44
N SER A 229 9.64 7.61 2.22
CA SER A 229 10.37 6.37 1.92
C SER A 229 9.94 5.74 0.59
N ALA A 230 8.63 5.70 0.32
CA ALA A 230 8.10 5.15 -0.93
C ALA A 230 8.56 5.96 -2.15
N PHE A 231 8.63 7.30 -2.06
CA PHE A 231 9.16 8.13 -3.13
C PHE A 231 10.63 7.82 -3.42
N VAL A 232 11.46 7.65 -2.38
CA VAL A 232 12.87 7.27 -2.57
C VAL A 232 12.95 5.95 -3.33
N VAL A 233 12.14 4.95 -2.96
CA VAL A 233 12.12 3.64 -3.64
C VAL A 233 11.70 3.78 -5.11
N VAL A 234 10.65 4.54 -5.41
CA VAL A 234 10.16 4.72 -6.79
C VAL A 234 11.17 5.49 -7.64
N VAL A 235 11.74 6.58 -7.12
CA VAL A 235 12.70 7.42 -7.86
C VAL A 235 14.02 6.69 -8.11
N VAL A 236 14.53 5.94 -7.13
CA VAL A 236 15.78 5.16 -7.28
C VAL A 236 15.55 3.91 -8.13
N GLY A 237 14.38 3.28 -8.00
CA GLY A 237 14.04 2.05 -8.72
C GLY A 237 13.79 2.25 -10.22
N GLY A 238 13.31 3.43 -10.63
CA GLY A 238 12.94 3.74 -12.02
C GLY A 238 11.48 3.46 -12.33
#